data_AF-A0AAW9SES7-F1
#
_entry.id   AF-A0AAW9SES7-F1
#
_cell.length_a   1.000
_cell.length_b   1.000
_cell.length_c   1.000
_cell.angle_alpha   90.00
_cell.angle_beta   90.00
_cell.angle_gamma   90.00
#
_symmetry.space_group_name_H-M   'P 1'
#
loop_
_entity.id
_entity.type
_entity.pdbx_description
1 polymer ?
#
loop_
_entity_poly.entity_id
_entity_poly.type
_entity_poly.pdbx_seq_one_letter_code
_entity_poly.pdbx_strand_id
1 'polypeptide(L)'
;MRKMKKIRTLNHWLAVVLSFTLMMCISCDDDDDDGPGTPQPTGNSETYQLGAVSNPGITGTVKFEELDNGNIRVTINLNNTTSGGSHPSHIHFNSAAESGTIAISLTNVDGATGSSVTEVNEMDNGTAINYNELINFDGYVNVHLSASDLDILIAQGDIGGNELTGETLEIDLDEKDVADISGTATFAKRKNGLTLLTIELQNTPPGGSHPAHIHMNSAAEGGGIVISLNAIDGDTGLSKTTIRETDAGDPVTYEEVVVYNGYVNVHLSDMDLGTIVAQGDILEGNRLEGSTETYDLLEVGGSGVSGTATFAKRNDGYTIITVELTGTSGGASHPMHIHDNDAATTGPIAVSLTNVNGDTGKSITLVTEKDDATDITYDQLITYNGYINVHLSASQLSTIVAQGDIGSNAD
;
A
#
# COMPACT_ATOMS: atom_id res chain seq x y z
N MET A 1 16.64 43.64 -48.36
CA MET A 1 15.68 42.79 -47.61
C MET A 1 16.35 42.40 -46.29
N ARG A 2 16.04 43.11 -45.21
CA ARG A 2 15.08 42.72 -44.16
C ARG A 2 15.62 41.59 -43.27
N LYS A 3 16.20 42.03 -42.14
CA LYS A 3 16.24 41.47 -40.77
C LYS A 3 16.13 39.94 -40.62
N MET A 4 17.04 39.37 -39.83
CA MET A 4 16.68 38.90 -38.48
C MET A 4 17.91 38.68 -37.58
N LYS A 5 17.87 39.40 -36.44
CA LYS A 5 18.71 39.29 -35.26
C LYS A 5 18.55 37.90 -34.62
N LYS A 6 19.65 37.20 -34.31
CA LYS A 6 19.70 36.29 -33.16
C LYS A 6 20.35 37.04 -32.00
N ILE A 7 19.52 37.53 -31.09
CA ILE A 7 19.94 38.02 -29.79
C ILE A 7 20.01 36.79 -28.88
N ARG A 8 21.21 36.42 -28.43
CA ARG A 8 21.41 35.62 -27.22
C ARG A 8 21.95 36.59 -26.18
N THR A 9 21.07 37.08 -25.30
CA THR A 9 21.46 37.82 -24.10
C THR A 9 21.80 36.82 -23.00
N LEU A 10 23.09 36.69 -22.74
CA LEU A 10 23.63 36.16 -21.48
C LEU A 10 23.80 37.36 -20.55
N ASN A 11 22.92 37.50 -19.56
CA ASN A 11 23.07 38.51 -18.51
C ASN A 11 23.19 37.79 -17.15
N HIS A 12 24.42 37.79 -16.62
CA HIS A 12 24.69 37.63 -15.20
C HIS A 12 24.24 38.90 -14.47
N TRP A 13 23.21 38.82 -13.64
CA TRP A 13 22.90 39.87 -12.65
C TRP A 13 22.52 39.23 -11.31
N LEU A 14 23.54 39.21 -10.43
CA LEU A 14 23.51 39.71 -9.06
C LEU A 14 22.33 39.30 -8.16
N ALA A 15 22.61 38.31 -7.30
CA ALA A 15 21.84 38.07 -6.09
C ALA A 15 21.95 39.30 -5.16
N VAL A 16 20.82 39.97 -4.94
CA VAL A 16 20.62 40.92 -3.85
C VAL A 16 19.34 40.48 -3.14
N VAL A 17 19.48 39.63 -2.14
CA VAL A 17 18.47 39.48 -1.09
C VAL A 17 19.00 40.25 0.10
N LEU A 18 18.63 41.51 0.18
CA LEU A 18 18.86 42.38 1.32
C LEU A 18 17.92 41.92 2.44
N SER A 19 18.37 40.94 3.24
CA SER A 19 17.71 40.59 4.51
C SER A 19 18.03 41.68 5.53
N PHE A 20 17.20 42.72 5.56
CA PHE A 20 17.19 43.71 6.63
C PHE A 20 16.32 43.15 7.78
N THR A 21 16.88 42.21 8.54
CA THR A 21 16.27 41.74 9.78
C THR A 21 16.50 42.80 10.85
N LEU A 22 15.65 43.82 10.86
CA LEU A 22 15.53 44.74 11.99
C LEU A 22 14.75 44.02 13.08
N MET A 23 15.51 43.42 14.00
CA MET A 23 15.00 42.86 15.24
C MET A 23 14.58 44.02 16.15
N MET A 24 13.36 44.52 15.94
CA MET A 24 12.64 45.27 16.95
C MET A 24 12.05 44.25 17.91
N CYS A 25 12.76 44.01 19.01
CA CYS A 25 12.17 43.43 20.20
C CYS A 25 11.15 44.45 20.73
N ILE A 26 9.90 44.33 20.27
CA ILE A 26 8.76 44.82 21.04
C ILE A 26 8.51 43.74 22.07
N SER A 27 9.10 43.96 23.26
CA SER A 27 8.64 43.39 24.51
C SER A 27 7.19 43.86 24.69
N CYS A 28 6.23 42.98 24.42
CA CYS A 28 4.94 43.09 25.08
C CYS A 28 5.12 42.37 26.42
N ASP A 29 5.35 43.15 27.48
CA ASP A 29 4.83 42.81 28.80
C ASP A 29 3.31 42.87 28.66
N ASP A 30 2.69 41.74 28.34
CA ASP A 30 1.33 41.49 28.82
C ASP A 30 1.50 40.45 29.92
N ASP A 31 1.86 40.96 31.10
CA ASP A 31 1.56 40.33 32.39
C ASP A 31 0.02 40.29 32.50
N ASP A 32 -0.60 39.35 31.79
CA ASP A 32 -1.93 38.88 32.14
C ASP A 32 -1.77 38.09 33.46
N ASP A 33 -1.93 38.81 34.56
CA ASP A 33 -2.15 38.32 35.91
C ASP A 33 -3.44 37.48 35.92
N ASP A 34 -3.33 36.26 35.40
CA ASP A 34 -4.30 35.18 35.56
C ASP A 34 -4.46 34.96 37.07
N GLY A 35 -5.63 35.34 37.58
CA GLY A 35 -5.90 35.36 39.01
C GLY A 35 -5.59 34.04 39.71
N PRO A 36 -5.30 34.07 41.03
CA PRO A 36 -4.89 32.89 41.77
C PRO A 36 -6.02 31.84 41.79
N GLY A 37 -5.90 30.79 40.98
CA GLY A 37 -6.78 29.62 41.02
C GLY A 37 -7.13 28.93 39.69
N THR A 38 -6.75 29.45 38.52
CA THR A 38 -6.94 28.73 37.25
C THR A 38 -5.75 27.81 36.96
N PRO A 39 -5.97 26.53 36.60
CA PRO A 39 -4.89 25.64 36.20
C PRO A 39 -4.15 26.15 34.97
N GLN A 40 -2.82 26.17 35.04
CA GLN A 40 -1.96 26.76 34.03
C GLN A 40 -1.28 25.69 33.17
N PRO A 41 -1.03 25.93 31.87
CA PRO A 41 -0.26 25.01 31.03
C PRO A 41 1.14 24.75 31.60
N THR A 42 1.58 23.49 31.62
CA THR A 42 2.96 23.13 32.00
C THR A 42 3.97 23.47 30.90
N GLY A 43 3.47 23.72 29.68
CA GLY A 43 4.27 23.88 28.46
C GLY A 43 4.30 22.63 27.59
N ASN A 44 3.89 21.47 28.11
CA ASN A 44 3.76 20.25 27.33
C ASN A 44 2.47 20.27 26.51
N SER A 45 2.59 20.04 25.19
CA SER A 45 1.42 19.90 24.32
C SER A 45 1.73 19.06 23.08
N GLU A 46 0.70 18.41 22.53
CA GLU A 46 0.75 17.68 21.27
C GLU A 46 -0.45 18.10 20.41
N THR A 47 -0.28 18.19 19.09
CA THR A 47 -1.34 18.63 18.16
C THR A 47 -1.47 17.65 17.00
N TYR A 48 -2.70 17.19 16.76
CA TYR A 48 -3.03 16.27 15.69
C TYR A 48 -3.92 16.94 14.65
N GLN A 49 -3.80 16.50 13.39
CA GLN A 49 -4.62 16.99 12.28
C GLN A 49 -5.96 16.24 12.22
N LEU A 50 -7.03 16.98 11.92
CA LEU A 50 -8.35 16.43 11.59
C LEU A 50 -8.63 16.67 10.11
N GLY A 51 -8.74 15.58 9.36
CA GLY A 51 -9.06 15.58 7.93
C GLY A 51 -10.58 15.66 7.70
N ALA A 52 -10.97 16.16 6.54
CA ALA A 52 -12.37 16.22 6.14
C ALA A 52 -12.90 14.83 5.79
N VAL A 53 -14.12 14.53 6.26
CA VAL A 53 -14.82 13.26 5.95
C VAL A 53 -15.97 13.47 4.95
N SER A 54 -16.62 14.63 5.00
CA SER A 54 -17.76 14.97 4.13
C SER A 54 -17.50 16.20 3.25
N ASN A 55 -18.33 16.41 2.23
CA ASN A 55 -18.34 17.62 1.39
C ASN A 55 -19.51 18.54 1.80
N PRO A 56 -19.32 19.86 2.06
CA PRO A 56 -18.06 20.63 2.02
C PRO A 56 -17.04 20.17 3.06
N GLY A 57 -15.76 20.21 2.67
CA GLY A 57 -14.66 19.76 3.50
C GLY A 57 -14.40 20.66 4.71
N ILE A 58 -14.54 20.08 5.90
CA ILE A 58 -14.17 20.69 7.18
C ILE A 58 -12.90 20.02 7.67
N THR A 59 -11.85 20.81 7.90
CA THR A 59 -10.56 20.33 8.41
C THR A 59 -10.20 21.07 9.69
N GLY A 60 -9.23 20.59 10.45
CA GLY A 60 -8.85 21.28 11.67
C GLY A 60 -7.74 20.59 12.42
N THR A 61 -7.64 20.91 13.70
CA THR A 61 -6.72 20.27 14.63
C THR A 61 -7.39 19.98 15.95
N VAL A 62 -6.84 19.00 16.67
CA VAL A 62 -7.06 18.79 18.09
C VAL A 62 -5.72 18.93 18.82
N LYS A 63 -5.67 19.77 19.85
CA LYS A 63 -4.48 20.01 20.68
C LYS A 63 -4.74 19.47 22.08
N PHE A 64 -3.82 18.69 22.60
CA PHE A 64 -3.74 18.30 24.01
C PHE A 64 -2.68 19.16 24.69
N GLU A 65 -3.02 19.76 25.83
CA GLU A 65 -2.11 20.60 26.61
C GLU A 65 -2.19 20.17 28.08
N GLU A 66 -1.04 19.83 28.67
CA GLU A 66 -0.96 19.42 30.07
C GLU A 66 -1.10 20.64 30.99
N LEU A 67 -1.92 20.51 32.05
CA LEU A 67 -2.11 21.53 33.06
C LEU A 67 -1.40 21.17 34.37
N ASP A 68 -0.98 22.18 35.13
CA ASP A 68 -0.22 22.06 36.38
C ASP A 68 -0.97 21.36 37.52
N ASN A 69 -2.28 21.21 37.41
CA ASN A 69 -3.13 20.45 38.32
C ASN A 69 -3.30 18.96 37.91
N GLY A 70 -2.66 18.52 36.82
CA GLY A 70 -2.74 17.16 36.29
C GLY A 70 -3.90 16.92 35.30
N ASN A 71 -4.76 17.91 35.06
CA ASN A 71 -5.75 17.84 33.99
C ASN A 71 -5.09 18.05 32.61
N ILE A 72 -5.84 17.71 31.57
CA ILE A 72 -5.46 17.93 30.18
C ILE A 72 -6.50 18.85 29.55
N ARG A 73 -6.06 19.94 28.94
CA ARG A 73 -6.91 20.79 28.10
C ARG A 73 -6.91 20.26 26.69
N VAL A 74 -8.08 19.84 26.22
CA VAL A 74 -8.34 19.40 24.84
C VAL A 74 -9.02 20.53 24.09
N THR A 75 -8.34 21.07 23.09
CA THR A 75 -8.85 22.15 22.23
C THR A 75 -9.02 21.66 20.82
N ILE A 76 -10.22 21.75 20.26
CA ILE A 76 -10.47 21.49 18.84
C ILE A 76 -10.64 22.82 18.13
N ASN A 77 -10.00 22.99 16.97
CA ASN A 77 -10.18 24.13 16.09
C ASN A 77 -10.43 23.63 14.66
N LEU A 78 -11.62 23.91 14.14
CA LEU A 78 -12.07 23.56 12.79
C LEU A 78 -12.12 24.79 11.91
N ASN A 79 -11.81 24.58 10.64
CA ASN A 79 -11.92 25.54 9.56
C ASN A 79 -13.16 25.25 8.72
N ASN A 80 -13.76 26.30 8.15
CA ASN A 80 -14.93 26.20 7.27
C ASN A 80 -16.21 25.67 7.95
N THR A 81 -16.35 25.83 9.27
CA THR A 81 -17.62 25.58 9.96
C THR A 81 -18.67 26.63 9.59
N THR A 82 -19.95 26.30 9.79
CA THR A 82 -21.06 27.22 9.52
C THR A 82 -21.66 27.73 10.83
N SER A 83 -21.85 29.05 10.92
CA SER A 83 -22.46 29.69 12.09
C SER A 83 -23.85 29.13 12.39
N GLY A 84 -24.13 28.90 13.68
CA GLY A 84 -25.36 28.25 14.14
C GLY A 84 -25.28 26.73 14.25
N GLY A 85 -24.18 26.11 13.80
CA GLY A 85 -23.89 24.71 14.06
C GLY A 85 -23.46 24.45 15.51
N SER A 86 -23.74 23.24 16.00
CA SER A 86 -23.15 22.68 17.21
C SER A 86 -22.77 21.24 16.90
N HIS A 87 -21.48 20.95 16.93
CA HIS A 87 -20.91 19.72 16.39
C HIS A 87 -20.40 18.83 17.54
N PRO A 88 -21.11 17.76 17.90
CA PRO A 88 -20.62 16.80 18.90
C PRO A 88 -19.25 16.25 18.50
N SER A 89 -18.38 16.05 19.48
CA SER A 89 -17.03 15.53 19.27
C SER A 89 -16.64 14.58 20.38
N HIS A 90 -15.84 13.57 20.03
CA HIS A 90 -15.46 12.50 20.95
C HIS A 90 -14.05 12.00 20.62
N ILE A 91 -13.35 11.52 21.65
CA ILE A 91 -12.19 10.62 21.49
C ILE A 91 -12.71 9.20 21.60
N HIS A 92 -12.37 8.36 20.62
CA HIS A 92 -12.73 6.95 20.53
C HIS A 92 -11.49 6.05 20.74
N PHE A 93 -11.72 4.80 21.13
CA PHE A 93 -10.69 3.75 21.14
C PHE A 93 -10.34 3.27 19.72
N ASN A 94 -9.19 2.63 19.56
CA ASN A 94 -8.63 2.08 18.31
C ASN A 94 -8.22 3.16 17.30
N SER A 95 -7.90 2.77 16.07
CA SER A 95 -7.71 3.72 14.98
C SER A 95 -9.04 4.07 14.29
N ALA A 96 -9.05 5.20 13.58
CA ALA A 96 -10.18 5.63 12.77
C ALA A 96 -10.61 4.58 11.71
N ALA A 97 -9.66 3.80 11.21
CA ALA A 97 -9.91 2.73 10.23
C ALA A 97 -10.63 1.51 10.84
N GLU A 98 -10.53 1.31 12.16
CA GLU A 98 -11.15 0.19 12.88
C GLU A 98 -12.49 0.58 13.53
N SER A 99 -12.72 1.88 13.72
CA SER A 99 -13.77 2.41 14.59
C SER A 99 -13.61 1.95 16.04
N GLY A 100 -14.44 2.48 16.93
CA GLY A 100 -14.39 2.12 18.35
C GLY A 100 -15.47 2.81 19.17
N THR A 101 -15.65 2.33 20.40
CA THR A 101 -16.54 3.00 21.36
C THR A 101 -15.95 4.34 21.80
N ILE A 102 -16.80 5.24 22.26
CA ILE A 102 -16.38 6.52 22.83
C ILE A 102 -15.58 6.25 24.13
N ALA A 103 -14.40 6.84 24.22
CA ALA A 103 -13.56 6.84 25.41
C ALA A 103 -13.77 8.10 26.24
N ILE A 104 -13.83 9.27 25.58
CA ILE A 104 -13.97 10.57 26.23
C ILE A 104 -14.94 11.41 25.41
N SER A 105 -16.02 11.88 26.04
CA SER A 105 -16.92 12.87 25.48
C SER A 105 -16.33 14.28 25.61
N LEU A 106 -16.36 15.05 24.51
CA LEU A 106 -15.84 16.41 24.49
C LEU A 106 -16.97 17.44 24.39
N THR A 107 -16.68 18.68 24.78
CA THR A 107 -17.56 19.82 24.52
C THR A 107 -17.78 19.96 23.01
N ASN A 108 -19.04 20.12 22.58
CA ASN A 108 -19.39 20.35 21.18
C ASN A 108 -18.61 21.53 20.58
N VAL A 109 -18.13 21.37 19.35
CA VAL A 109 -17.50 22.47 18.58
C VAL A 109 -18.58 23.47 18.19
N ASP A 110 -18.38 24.74 18.55
CA ASP A 110 -19.28 25.83 18.16
C ASP A 110 -19.08 26.14 16.67
N GLY A 111 -20.15 26.06 15.87
CA GLY A 111 -20.06 26.25 14.42
C GLY A 111 -19.72 27.68 13.99
N ALA A 112 -19.97 28.68 14.83
CA ALA A 112 -19.64 30.08 14.54
C ALA A 112 -18.16 30.39 14.77
N THR A 113 -17.53 29.80 15.79
CA THR A 113 -16.10 29.99 16.07
C THR A 113 -15.22 28.89 15.49
N GLY A 114 -15.79 27.72 15.20
CA GLY A 114 -15.07 26.50 14.85
C GLY A 114 -14.31 25.89 16.03
N SER A 115 -14.56 26.31 17.27
CA SER A 115 -13.71 25.95 18.42
C SER A 115 -14.49 25.31 19.57
N SER A 116 -13.81 24.43 20.32
CA SER A 116 -14.25 23.91 21.62
C SER A 116 -13.06 23.68 22.54
N VAL A 117 -13.30 23.78 23.85
CA VAL A 117 -12.34 23.44 24.90
C VAL A 117 -12.99 22.50 25.89
N THR A 118 -12.27 21.44 26.28
CA THR A 118 -12.67 20.48 27.31
C THR A 118 -11.49 20.23 28.23
N GLU A 119 -11.69 20.23 29.55
CA GLU A 119 -10.66 19.76 30.49
C GLU A 119 -11.01 18.34 30.93
N VAL A 120 -10.04 17.43 30.81
CA VAL A 120 -10.23 16.00 31.09
C VAL A 120 -9.11 15.47 31.98
N ASN A 121 -9.46 14.55 32.87
CA ASN A 121 -8.51 13.76 33.68
C ASN A 121 -9.03 12.33 33.92
N GLU A 122 -10.14 11.98 33.27
CA GLU A 122 -10.85 10.72 33.41
C GLU A 122 -11.63 10.44 32.12
N MET A 123 -11.76 9.17 31.76
CA MET A 123 -12.60 8.68 30.67
C MET A 123 -14.07 8.58 31.10
N ASP A 124 -14.99 8.46 30.14
CA ASP A 124 -16.43 8.37 30.40
C ASP A 124 -16.82 7.15 31.27
N ASN A 125 -15.96 6.13 31.35
CA ASN A 125 -16.16 4.95 32.18
C ASN A 125 -15.62 5.08 33.62
N GLY A 126 -15.05 6.23 33.98
CA GLY A 126 -14.46 6.46 35.29
C GLY A 126 -12.99 6.03 35.44
N THR A 127 -12.30 5.74 34.34
CA THR A 127 -10.86 5.42 34.36
C THR A 127 -10.06 6.71 34.29
N ALA A 128 -9.22 7.00 35.27
CA ALA A 128 -8.33 8.15 35.24
C ALA A 128 -7.39 8.09 34.01
N ILE A 129 -7.12 9.25 33.40
CA ILE A 129 -6.17 9.39 32.29
C ILE A 129 -5.35 10.66 32.47
N ASN A 130 -4.02 10.54 32.34
CA ASN A 130 -3.09 11.66 32.39
C ASN A 130 -2.56 12.02 30.99
N TYR A 131 -1.83 13.14 30.91
CA TYR A 131 -1.31 13.66 29.64
C TYR A 131 -0.46 12.64 28.87
N ASN A 132 0.49 11.98 29.55
CA ASN A 132 1.37 11.00 28.92
C ASN A 132 0.61 9.77 28.40
N GLU A 133 -0.45 9.36 29.09
CA GLU A 133 -1.34 8.30 28.63
C GLU A 133 -2.13 8.74 27.40
N LEU A 134 -2.67 9.97 27.39
CA LEU A 134 -3.47 10.46 26.27
C LEU A 134 -2.67 10.67 24.98
N ILE A 135 -1.43 11.16 25.06
CA ILE A 135 -0.56 11.32 23.87
C ILE A 135 0.02 9.99 23.35
N ASN A 136 -0.17 8.88 24.06
CA ASN A 136 0.18 7.52 23.61
C ASN A 136 -1.06 6.65 23.42
N PHE A 137 -2.26 7.22 23.54
CA PHE A 137 -3.51 6.50 23.50
C PHE A 137 -3.75 5.88 22.12
N ASP A 138 -4.22 4.62 22.10
CA ASP A 138 -4.72 3.98 20.88
C ASP A 138 -6.13 4.50 20.61
N GLY A 139 -6.20 5.65 19.95
CA GLY A 139 -7.46 6.35 19.71
C GLY A 139 -7.48 7.22 18.46
N TYR A 140 -8.66 7.78 18.21
CA TYR A 140 -8.92 8.77 17.17
C TYR A 140 -10.00 9.76 17.63
N VAL A 141 -10.06 10.92 16.99
CA VAL A 141 -11.07 11.96 17.23
C VAL A 141 -12.06 12.00 16.08
N ASN A 142 -13.34 12.07 16.43
CA ASN A 142 -14.45 12.33 15.51
C ASN A 142 -15.12 13.67 15.83
N VAL A 143 -15.59 14.33 14.78
CA VAL A 143 -16.54 15.44 14.88
C VAL A 143 -17.74 15.16 13.99
N HIS A 144 -18.93 15.22 14.57
CA HIS A 144 -20.21 14.95 13.93
C HIS A 144 -20.85 16.24 13.38
N LEU A 145 -21.75 16.10 12.40
CA LEU A 145 -22.46 17.24 11.82
C LEU A 145 -23.36 17.94 12.83
N SER A 146 -24.15 17.18 13.60
CA SER A 146 -25.06 17.73 14.60
C SER A 146 -25.53 16.65 15.59
N ALA A 147 -26.21 17.05 16.67
CA ALA A 147 -26.84 16.10 17.59
C ALA A 147 -28.01 15.32 16.97
N SER A 148 -28.64 15.80 15.89
CA SER A 148 -29.66 15.06 15.14
C SER A 148 -29.08 14.15 14.06
N ASP A 149 -27.82 14.39 13.66
CA ASP A 149 -27.16 13.74 12.52
C ASP A 149 -25.81 13.18 12.95
N LEU A 150 -25.81 12.36 14.02
CA LEU A 150 -24.60 11.75 14.59
C LEU A 150 -23.93 10.76 13.63
N ASP A 151 -24.65 10.20 12.66
CA ASP A 151 -24.03 9.28 11.69
C ASP A 151 -23.21 10.01 10.61
N ILE A 152 -23.33 11.35 10.53
CA ILE A 152 -22.58 12.16 9.56
C ILE A 152 -21.36 12.75 10.25
N LEU A 153 -20.18 12.26 9.86
CA LEU A 153 -18.89 12.82 10.29
C LEU A 153 -18.46 13.96 9.36
N ILE A 154 -17.97 15.05 9.95
CA ILE A 154 -17.46 16.21 9.21
C ILE A 154 -15.94 16.29 9.24
N ALA A 155 -15.31 15.85 10.34
CA ALA A 155 -13.86 15.79 10.49
C ALA A 155 -13.44 14.60 11.35
N GLN A 156 -12.29 14.00 11.05
CA GLN A 156 -11.75 12.84 11.76
C GLN A 156 -10.21 12.83 11.71
N GLY A 157 -9.57 12.31 12.75
CA GLY A 157 -8.12 12.09 12.74
C GLY A 157 -7.65 11.13 13.82
N ASP A 158 -6.67 10.29 13.49
CA ASP A 158 -5.95 9.46 14.46
C ASP A 158 -5.16 10.33 15.44
N ILE A 159 -5.09 9.91 16.70
CA ILE A 159 -4.33 10.58 17.76
C ILE A 159 -3.39 9.60 18.46
N GLY A 160 -2.56 10.14 19.34
CA GLY A 160 -1.74 9.34 20.25
C GLY A 160 -0.84 8.33 19.52
N GLY A 161 -0.93 7.06 19.92
CA GLY A 161 -0.16 5.97 19.32
C GLY A 161 -0.47 5.73 17.84
N ASN A 162 -1.65 6.17 17.37
CA ASN A 162 -2.06 6.01 15.98
C ASN A 162 -1.51 7.09 15.05
N GLU A 163 -0.87 8.14 15.54
CA GLU A 163 -0.26 9.13 14.66
C GLU A 163 0.78 8.50 13.72
N LEU A 164 0.79 8.91 12.45
CA LEU A 164 1.78 8.43 11.48
C LEU A 164 3.14 9.08 11.70
N THR A 165 4.21 8.30 11.57
CA THR A 165 5.58 8.82 11.70
C THR A 165 6.08 9.51 10.42
N GLY A 166 5.38 9.30 9.30
CA GLY A 166 5.82 9.69 7.95
C GLY A 166 6.69 8.64 7.25
N GLU A 167 7.10 7.58 7.94
CA GLU A 167 7.78 6.44 7.34
C GLU A 167 6.76 5.57 6.59
N THR A 168 7.05 5.27 5.33
CA THR A 168 6.15 4.51 4.44
C THR A 168 6.91 3.54 3.54
N LEU A 169 6.26 2.45 3.16
CA LEU A 169 6.57 1.63 1.99
C LEU A 169 5.38 1.72 1.04
N GLU A 170 5.65 2.01 -0.23
CA GLU A 170 4.65 1.96 -1.29
C GLU A 170 5.00 0.85 -2.29
N ILE A 171 4.00 0.03 -2.61
CA ILE A 171 4.09 -0.99 -3.65
C ILE A 171 2.99 -0.77 -4.69
N ASP A 172 3.34 -1.03 -5.95
CA ASP A 172 2.36 -1.06 -7.03
C ASP A 172 1.57 -2.38 -6.95
N LEU A 173 0.27 -2.29 -7.23
CA LEU A 173 -0.61 -3.42 -7.42
C LEU A 173 -0.94 -3.51 -8.92
N ASP A 174 -0.27 -4.43 -9.59
CA ASP A 174 -0.40 -4.64 -11.02
C ASP A 174 -1.72 -5.34 -11.36
N GLU A 175 -2.23 -5.03 -12.56
CA GLU A 175 -3.40 -5.69 -13.14
C GLU A 175 -3.21 -7.20 -13.26
N LYS A 176 -4.28 -7.97 -13.02
CA LYS A 176 -4.23 -9.44 -13.11
C LYS A 176 -5.28 -10.05 -14.06
N ASP A 177 -6.39 -10.55 -13.54
CA ASP A 177 -7.38 -11.29 -14.35
C ASP A 177 -8.43 -10.36 -14.97
N VAL A 178 -8.54 -9.13 -14.48
CA VAL A 178 -9.50 -8.13 -14.96
C VAL A 178 -8.76 -6.92 -15.50
N ALA A 179 -8.96 -6.67 -16.79
CA ALA A 179 -8.31 -5.58 -17.49
C ALA A 179 -8.60 -4.20 -16.87
N ASP A 180 -7.61 -3.34 -16.95
CA ASP A 180 -7.58 -1.94 -16.51
C ASP A 180 -7.75 -1.70 -15.00
N ILE A 181 -7.73 -2.73 -14.14
CA ILE A 181 -7.74 -2.57 -12.68
C ILE A 181 -6.33 -2.67 -12.12
N SER A 182 -5.81 -1.58 -11.57
CA SER A 182 -4.49 -1.50 -10.93
C SER A 182 -4.46 -0.40 -9.88
N GLY A 183 -3.40 -0.32 -9.09
CA GLY A 183 -3.32 0.69 -8.05
C GLY A 183 -2.07 0.60 -7.19
N THR A 184 -2.18 1.05 -5.95
CA THR A 184 -1.08 1.06 -4.99
C THR A 184 -1.53 0.53 -3.63
N ALA A 185 -0.57 -0.02 -2.89
CA ALA A 185 -0.69 -0.33 -1.48
C ALA A 185 0.39 0.44 -0.70
N THR A 186 -0.04 1.33 0.19
CA THR A 186 0.83 2.15 1.02
C THR A 186 0.78 1.65 2.47
N PHE A 187 1.91 1.12 2.95
CA PHE A 187 2.14 0.73 4.34
C PHE A 187 2.73 1.93 5.07
N ALA A 188 1.99 2.52 6.00
CA ALA A 188 2.43 3.68 6.78
C ALA A 188 2.62 3.31 8.25
N LYS A 189 3.78 3.68 8.81
CA LYS A 189 4.13 3.38 10.20
C LYS A 189 3.41 4.31 11.16
N ARG A 190 2.79 3.74 12.19
CA ARG A 190 2.21 4.46 13.33
C ARG A 190 3.22 4.61 14.47
N LYS A 191 3.07 5.62 15.33
CA LYS A 191 3.95 5.87 16.49
C LYS A 191 4.00 4.67 17.46
N ASN A 192 2.92 3.89 17.57
CA ASN A 192 2.86 2.67 18.36
C ASN A 192 3.53 1.44 17.70
N GLY A 193 4.15 1.59 16.52
CA GLY A 193 4.84 0.51 15.80
C GLY A 193 3.94 -0.36 14.91
N LEU A 194 2.63 -0.10 14.91
CA LEU A 194 1.68 -0.76 14.01
C LEU A 194 1.71 -0.16 12.61
N THR A 195 1.04 -0.83 11.67
CA THR A 195 0.94 -0.39 10.27
C THR A 195 -0.48 0.05 9.95
N LEU A 196 -0.64 1.21 9.32
CA LEU A 196 -1.81 1.54 8.52
C LEU A 196 -1.54 1.14 7.07
N LEU A 197 -2.23 0.13 6.56
CA LEU A 197 -2.23 -0.22 5.15
C LEU A 197 -3.39 0.51 4.46
N THR A 198 -3.07 1.33 3.46
CA THR A 198 -4.07 1.92 2.55
C THR A 198 -3.91 1.29 1.17
N ILE A 199 -4.99 0.78 0.60
CA ILE A 199 -5.02 0.32 -0.79
C ILE A 199 -5.89 1.29 -1.60
N GLU A 200 -5.35 1.77 -2.71
CA GLU A 200 -6.05 2.63 -3.68
C GLU A 200 -6.00 1.97 -5.05
N LEU A 201 -7.15 1.50 -5.53
CA LEU A 201 -7.34 0.94 -6.86
C LEU A 201 -8.07 1.90 -7.78
N GLN A 202 -7.71 1.85 -9.06
CA GLN A 202 -8.37 2.57 -10.13
C GLN A 202 -9.29 1.60 -10.90
N ASN A 203 -10.37 2.15 -11.47
CA ASN A 203 -11.32 1.43 -12.33
C ASN A 203 -12.03 0.24 -11.67
N THR A 204 -12.20 0.27 -10.33
CA THR A 204 -13.00 -0.73 -9.61
C THR A 204 -14.47 -0.71 -10.08
N PRO A 205 -15.14 -1.89 -10.16
CA PRO A 205 -16.57 -1.96 -10.42
C PRO A 205 -17.42 -1.20 -9.37
N PRO A 206 -18.22 -0.18 -9.77
CA PRO A 206 -19.06 0.59 -8.84
C PRO A 206 -20.04 -0.28 -8.06
N GLY A 207 -20.24 0.03 -6.78
CA GLY A 207 -21.02 -0.75 -5.82
C GLY A 207 -20.41 -2.11 -5.46
N GLY A 208 -19.20 -2.41 -5.94
CA GLY A 208 -18.45 -3.62 -5.62
C GLY A 208 -17.86 -3.58 -4.20
N SER A 209 -17.54 -4.76 -3.69
CA SER A 209 -16.70 -4.94 -2.51
C SER A 209 -15.66 -5.98 -2.86
N HIS A 210 -14.38 -5.62 -2.74
CA HIS A 210 -13.26 -6.39 -3.25
C HIS A 210 -12.38 -6.84 -2.08
N PRO A 211 -12.51 -8.09 -1.60
CA PRO A 211 -11.70 -8.63 -0.52
C PRO A 211 -10.22 -8.55 -0.86
N ALA A 212 -9.38 -8.32 0.15
CA ALA A 212 -7.94 -8.28 -0.02
C ALA A 212 -7.22 -9.01 1.11
N HIS A 213 -6.05 -9.56 0.79
CA HIS A 213 -5.26 -10.35 1.72
C HIS A 213 -3.77 -10.13 1.50
N ILE A 214 -2.99 -10.31 2.57
CA ILE A 214 -1.55 -10.56 2.46
C ILE A 214 -1.34 -12.07 2.50
N HIS A 215 -0.65 -12.59 1.50
CA HIS A 215 -0.25 -13.99 1.38
C HIS A 215 1.24 -14.16 1.67
N MET A 216 1.68 -15.41 1.92
CA MET A 216 3.10 -15.78 2.03
C MET A 216 3.75 -16.09 0.67
N ASN A 217 5.08 -16.02 0.61
CA ASN A 217 5.94 -16.17 -0.58
C ASN A 217 5.79 -15.02 -1.58
N SER A 218 6.37 -15.15 -2.78
CA SER A 218 6.08 -14.20 -3.86
C SER A 218 4.74 -14.46 -4.53
N ALA A 219 4.18 -13.44 -5.18
CA ALA A 219 2.98 -13.55 -6.00
C ALA A 219 3.07 -14.66 -7.07
N ALA A 220 4.27 -14.87 -7.62
CA ALA A 220 4.56 -15.89 -8.62
C ALA A 220 4.55 -17.32 -8.07
N GLU A 221 5.04 -17.51 -6.84
CA GLU A 221 5.05 -18.81 -6.15
C GLU A 221 3.68 -19.13 -5.55
N GLY A 222 2.94 -18.08 -5.16
CA GLY A 222 1.70 -18.19 -4.42
C GLY A 222 1.90 -18.65 -2.97
N GLY A 223 0.82 -18.61 -2.19
CA GLY A 223 0.86 -19.06 -0.80
C GLY A 223 -0.47 -18.93 -0.09
N GLY A 224 -0.52 -19.43 1.15
CA GLY A 224 -1.67 -19.25 2.04
C GLY A 224 -1.86 -17.79 2.46
N ILE A 225 -3.08 -17.46 2.88
CA ILE A 225 -3.41 -16.17 3.49
C ILE A 225 -2.75 -16.08 4.88
N VAL A 226 -2.19 -14.92 5.18
CA VAL A 226 -1.49 -14.60 6.43
C VAL A 226 -2.23 -13.51 7.20
N ILE A 227 -2.68 -12.46 6.50
CA ILE A 227 -3.44 -11.35 7.08
C ILE A 227 -4.63 -11.06 6.18
N SER A 228 -5.83 -11.08 6.76
CA SER A 228 -7.04 -10.58 6.14
C SER A 228 -7.13 -9.06 6.23
N LEU A 229 -7.46 -8.39 5.13
CA LEU A 229 -7.56 -6.94 5.04
C LEU A 229 -9.01 -6.49 4.88
N ASN A 230 -9.28 -5.23 5.17
CA ASN A 230 -10.56 -4.63 4.82
C ASN A 230 -10.74 -4.64 3.30
N ALA A 231 -11.95 -5.00 2.86
CA ALA A 231 -12.30 -5.00 1.44
C ALA A 231 -12.23 -3.58 0.86
N ILE A 232 -11.78 -3.48 -0.40
CA ILE A 232 -11.77 -2.24 -1.16
C ILE A 232 -13.21 -1.93 -1.58
N ASP A 233 -13.64 -0.69 -1.29
CA ASP A 233 -14.94 -0.16 -1.73
C ASP A 233 -14.89 0.15 -3.22
N GLY A 234 -15.79 -0.44 -4.00
CA GLY A 234 -15.77 -0.36 -5.46
C GLY A 234 -16.19 1.00 -6.04
N ASP A 235 -16.86 1.86 -5.26
CA ASP A 235 -17.21 3.22 -5.69
C ASP A 235 -16.03 4.19 -5.52
N THR A 236 -15.23 3.99 -4.49
CA THR A 236 -14.10 4.87 -4.14
C THR A 236 -12.75 4.32 -4.55
N GLY A 237 -12.63 3.01 -4.74
CA GLY A 237 -11.37 2.31 -4.97
C GLY A 237 -10.48 2.21 -3.72
N LEU A 238 -11.00 2.54 -2.53
CA LEU A 238 -10.18 2.68 -1.32
C LEU A 238 -10.47 1.60 -0.27
N SER A 239 -9.43 1.14 0.41
CA SER A 239 -9.52 0.49 1.73
C SER A 239 -8.45 1.01 2.67
N LYS A 240 -8.71 0.92 3.98
CA LYS A 240 -7.75 1.20 5.04
C LYS A 240 -7.83 0.11 6.10
N THR A 241 -6.71 -0.47 6.48
CA THR A 241 -6.61 -1.53 7.49
C THR A 241 -5.50 -1.20 8.47
N THR A 242 -5.76 -1.24 9.77
CA THR A 242 -4.69 -1.24 10.78
C THR A 242 -4.26 -2.68 11.01
N ILE A 243 -3.01 -3.01 10.67
CA ILE A 243 -2.45 -4.35 10.84
C ILE A 243 -1.87 -4.44 12.25
N ARG A 244 -2.40 -5.39 13.04
CA ARG A 244 -1.98 -5.65 14.43
C ARG A 244 -1.35 -7.02 14.61
N GLU A 245 -1.94 -8.01 13.95
CA GLU A 245 -1.59 -9.41 14.08
C GLU A 245 -1.91 -10.16 12.77
N THR A 246 -1.37 -11.36 12.64
CA THR A 246 -1.77 -12.32 11.61
C THR A 246 -3.13 -12.93 11.92
N ASP A 247 -3.73 -13.60 10.94
CA ASP A 247 -4.98 -14.36 11.14
C ASP A 247 -4.81 -15.53 12.13
N ALA A 248 -3.56 -15.89 12.48
CA ALA A 248 -3.24 -16.86 13.53
C ALA A 248 -3.19 -16.24 14.94
N GLY A 249 -3.32 -14.91 15.06
CA GLY A 249 -3.25 -14.17 16.33
C GLY A 249 -1.83 -13.83 16.78
N ASP A 250 -0.85 -13.92 15.88
CA ASP A 250 0.53 -13.51 16.18
C ASP A 250 0.70 -12.00 15.92
N PRO A 251 1.09 -11.19 16.91
CA PRO A 251 1.32 -9.76 16.71
C PRO A 251 2.39 -9.49 15.65
N VAL A 252 2.23 -8.42 14.86
CA VAL A 252 3.18 -8.02 13.82
C VAL A 252 3.43 -6.51 13.86
N THR A 253 4.70 -6.10 13.77
CA THR A 253 5.07 -4.68 13.67
C THR A 253 5.22 -4.21 12.23
N TYR A 254 5.29 -2.89 12.04
CA TYR A 254 5.63 -2.30 10.75
C TYR A 254 6.94 -2.84 10.17
N GLU A 255 8.00 -2.92 10.98
CA GLU A 255 9.30 -3.41 10.54
C GLU A 255 9.25 -4.86 10.04
N GLU A 256 8.34 -5.67 10.56
CA GLU A 256 8.15 -7.05 10.14
C GLU A 256 7.32 -7.15 8.86
N VAL A 257 6.23 -6.37 8.74
CA VAL A 257 5.36 -6.41 7.55
C VAL A 257 6.11 -5.96 6.29
N VAL A 258 6.86 -4.85 6.35
CA VAL A 258 7.44 -4.24 5.14
C VAL A 258 8.62 -5.01 4.53
N VAL A 259 9.14 -6.01 5.24
CA VAL A 259 10.17 -6.94 4.74
C VAL A 259 9.65 -8.38 4.67
N TYR A 260 8.35 -8.58 4.86
CA TYR A 260 7.75 -9.90 4.83
C TYR A 260 7.83 -10.49 3.42
N ASN A 261 8.29 -11.74 3.31
CA ASN A 261 8.23 -12.50 2.06
C ASN A 261 6.76 -12.88 1.78
N GLY A 262 6.02 -11.91 1.24
CA GLY A 262 4.61 -12.00 0.96
C GLY A 262 4.19 -11.04 -0.15
N TYR A 263 2.93 -11.14 -0.54
CA TYR A 263 2.31 -10.31 -1.57
C TYR A 263 0.89 -9.94 -1.18
N VAL A 264 0.43 -8.77 -1.65
CA VAL A 264 -0.95 -8.31 -1.53
C VAL A 264 -1.74 -8.84 -2.73
N ASN A 265 -2.93 -9.37 -2.46
CA ASN A 265 -3.91 -9.77 -3.45
C ASN A 265 -5.22 -9.03 -3.24
N VAL A 266 -5.88 -8.65 -4.34
CA VAL A 266 -7.25 -8.14 -4.33
C VAL A 266 -8.13 -9.00 -5.23
N HIS A 267 -9.27 -9.44 -4.70
CA HIS A 267 -10.23 -10.32 -5.38
C HIS A 267 -11.36 -9.52 -6.05
N LEU A 268 -12.00 -10.10 -7.06
CA LEU A 268 -13.11 -9.45 -7.75
C LEU A 268 -14.33 -9.26 -6.84
N SER A 269 -14.72 -10.24 -6.03
CA SER A 269 -15.79 -10.09 -5.03
C SER A 269 -15.82 -11.24 -4.02
N ASP A 270 -16.59 -11.11 -2.95
CA ASP A 270 -16.87 -12.21 -2.00
C ASP A 270 -17.48 -13.47 -2.67
N MET A 271 -18.18 -13.30 -3.79
CA MET A 271 -18.78 -14.40 -4.54
C MET A 271 -17.83 -14.97 -5.60
N ASP A 272 -16.72 -14.29 -5.87
CA ASP A 272 -15.71 -14.68 -6.85
C ASP A 272 -14.31 -14.35 -6.33
N LEU A 273 -13.89 -15.14 -5.34
CA LEU A 273 -12.52 -15.09 -4.79
C LEU A 273 -11.50 -15.74 -5.73
N GLY A 274 -11.93 -16.43 -6.79
CA GLY A 274 -11.03 -17.06 -7.74
C GLY A 274 -10.39 -16.04 -8.70
N THR A 275 -11.11 -14.97 -9.00
CA THR A 275 -10.65 -13.89 -9.89
C THR A 275 -9.87 -12.84 -9.10
N ILE A 276 -8.59 -12.65 -9.44
CA ILE A 276 -7.72 -11.63 -8.86
C ILE A 276 -7.74 -10.40 -9.75
N VAL A 277 -8.04 -9.22 -9.19
CA VAL A 277 -8.10 -7.97 -9.95
C VAL A 277 -6.78 -7.21 -9.94
N ALA A 278 -6.07 -7.22 -8.81
CA ALA A 278 -4.78 -6.57 -8.66
C ALA A 278 -3.88 -7.33 -7.67
N GLN A 279 -2.56 -7.28 -7.88
CA GLN A 279 -1.59 -8.03 -7.09
C GLN A 279 -0.23 -7.32 -7.03
N GLY A 280 0.49 -7.40 -5.91
CA GLY A 280 1.85 -6.84 -5.80
C GLY A 280 2.67 -7.43 -4.66
N ASP A 281 3.95 -7.68 -4.92
CA ASP A 281 4.91 -8.22 -3.94
C ASP A 281 5.35 -7.16 -2.91
N ILE A 282 5.38 -7.56 -1.62
CA ILE A 282 5.80 -6.68 -0.52
C ILE A 282 7.32 -6.62 -0.41
N LEU A 283 7.98 -7.79 -0.35
CA LEU A 283 9.43 -7.87 -0.21
C LEU A 283 10.11 -7.26 -1.44
N GLU A 284 11.00 -6.28 -1.21
CA GLU A 284 11.66 -5.56 -2.30
C GLU A 284 12.33 -6.48 -3.32
N GLY A 285 13.02 -7.53 -2.85
CA GLY A 285 13.68 -8.51 -3.72
C GLY A 285 12.72 -9.28 -4.63
N ASN A 286 11.44 -9.40 -4.26
CA ASN A 286 10.44 -10.07 -5.08
C ASN A 286 9.88 -9.23 -6.22
N ARG A 287 9.96 -7.90 -6.12
CA ARG A 287 9.40 -6.96 -7.08
C ARG A 287 10.17 -6.99 -8.40
N LEU A 288 9.51 -6.64 -9.49
CA LEU A 288 10.10 -6.62 -10.83
C LEU A 288 10.85 -5.30 -11.09
N GLU A 289 12.02 -5.38 -11.74
CA GLU A 289 12.81 -4.22 -12.18
C GLU A 289 12.29 -3.61 -13.50
N GLY A 290 11.25 -4.20 -14.09
CA GLY A 290 10.71 -3.82 -15.40
C GLY A 290 11.54 -4.27 -16.60
N SER A 291 12.70 -4.91 -16.39
CA SER A 291 13.45 -5.56 -17.48
C SER A 291 12.80 -6.89 -17.83
N THR A 292 12.40 -7.02 -19.09
CA THR A 292 11.81 -8.27 -19.61
C THR A 292 12.44 -8.66 -20.93
N GLU A 293 12.56 -9.97 -21.19
CA GLU A 293 12.71 -10.50 -22.55
C GLU A 293 11.63 -11.51 -22.90
N THR A 294 11.24 -11.60 -24.17
CA THR A 294 10.19 -12.52 -24.62
C THR A 294 10.67 -13.36 -25.80
N TYR A 295 10.47 -14.67 -25.69
CA TYR A 295 10.82 -15.66 -26.70
C TYR A 295 9.57 -16.36 -27.24
N ASP A 296 9.51 -16.55 -28.56
CA ASP A 296 8.41 -17.26 -29.21
C ASP A 296 8.55 -18.77 -29.02
N LEU A 297 7.46 -19.44 -28.64
CA LEU A 297 7.32 -20.88 -28.59
C LEU A 297 6.48 -21.35 -29.78
N LEU A 298 7.17 -21.81 -30.82
CA LEU A 298 6.56 -22.22 -32.08
C LEU A 298 5.94 -23.62 -31.99
N GLU A 299 4.89 -23.83 -32.78
CA GLU A 299 4.18 -25.10 -32.86
C GLU A 299 5.09 -26.23 -33.36
N VAL A 300 5.02 -27.38 -32.70
CA VAL A 300 5.73 -28.61 -33.10
C VAL A 300 4.75 -29.72 -33.43
N GLY A 301 4.98 -30.39 -34.57
CA GLY A 301 4.31 -31.66 -34.90
C GLY A 301 2.82 -31.55 -35.28
N GLY A 302 2.32 -30.37 -35.65
CA GLY A 302 0.90 -30.18 -35.97
C GLY A 302 0.00 -30.19 -34.72
N SER A 303 0.56 -29.84 -33.55
CA SER A 303 -0.14 -29.85 -32.27
C SER A 303 -1.25 -28.79 -32.18
N GLY A 304 -1.14 -27.72 -32.97
CA GLY A 304 -1.91 -26.49 -32.82
C GLY A 304 -1.55 -25.66 -31.58
N VAL A 305 -0.48 -26.01 -30.87
CA VAL A 305 -0.05 -25.33 -29.63
C VAL A 305 1.12 -24.39 -29.92
N SER A 306 1.00 -23.12 -29.59
CA SER A 306 2.08 -22.13 -29.70
C SER A 306 1.85 -20.97 -28.73
N GLY A 307 2.88 -20.16 -28.48
CA GLY A 307 2.77 -19.03 -27.56
C GLY A 307 4.09 -18.35 -27.30
N THR A 308 4.28 -17.81 -26.09
CA THR A 308 5.48 -17.07 -25.70
C THR A 308 5.97 -17.49 -24.32
N ALA A 309 7.26 -17.27 -24.07
CA ALA A 309 7.88 -17.30 -22.75
C ALA A 309 8.50 -15.93 -22.46
N THR A 310 7.98 -15.24 -21.45
CA THR A 310 8.46 -13.93 -21.00
C THR A 310 9.27 -14.07 -19.71
N PHE A 311 10.51 -13.61 -19.75
CA PHE A 311 11.48 -13.63 -18.67
C PHE A 311 11.48 -12.23 -18.07
N ALA A 312 11.20 -12.09 -16.79
CA ALA A 312 11.19 -10.82 -16.08
C ALA A 312 12.24 -10.82 -14.96
N LYS A 313 13.04 -9.76 -14.90
CA LYS A 313 14.05 -9.56 -13.87
C LYS A 313 13.40 -9.08 -12.57
N ARG A 314 13.70 -9.76 -11.48
CA ARG A 314 13.40 -9.32 -10.12
C ARG A 314 14.51 -8.43 -9.56
N ASN A 315 14.19 -7.63 -8.55
CA ASN A 315 15.14 -6.77 -7.83
C ASN A 315 16.28 -7.55 -7.14
N ASP A 316 16.04 -8.82 -6.81
CA ASP A 316 17.09 -9.73 -6.30
C ASP A 316 18.02 -10.29 -7.40
N GLY A 317 17.75 -9.96 -8.67
CA GLY A 317 18.54 -10.35 -9.83
C GLY A 317 18.16 -11.70 -10.45
N TYR A 318 17.20 -12.42 -9.88
CA TYR A 318 16.69 -13.69 -10.40
C TYR A 318 15.55 -13.50 -11.42
N THR A 319 15.11 -14.59 -12.03
CA THR A 319 14.16 -14.54 -13.15
C THR A 319 12.81 -15.12 -12.77
N ILE A 320 11.72 -14.40 -13.09
CA ILE A 320 10.38 -15.01 -13.22
C ILE A 320 10.15 -15.31 -14.70
N ILE A 321 9.82 -16.55 -15.02
CA ILE A 321 9.43 -16.97 -16.37
C ILE A 321 7.92 -17.20 -16.39
N THR A 322 7.22 -16.41 -17.19
CA THR A 322 5.81 -16.57 -17.50
C THR A 322 5.66 -17.17 -18.88
N VAL A 323 4.99 -18.31 -18.99
CA VAL A 323 4.68 -18.95 -20.27
C VAL A 323 3.18 -18.84 -20.53
N GLU A 324 2.82 -18.37 -21.72
CA GLU A 324 1.43 -18.29 -22.18
C GLU A 324 1.30 -19.01 -23.53
N LEU A 325 0.52 -20.09 -23.56
CA LEU A 325 0.25 -20.91 -24.73
C LEU A 325 -1.20 -20.80 -25.15
N THR A 326 -1.41 -20.88 -26.46
CA THR A 326 -2.71 -21.05 -27.10
C THR A 326 -2.82 -22.48 -27.66
N GLY A 327 -4.05 -22.97 -27.83
CA GLY A 327 -4.29 -24.30 -28.40
C GLY A 327 -4.08 -25.48 -27.45
N THR A 328 -3.88 -25.23 -26.16
CA THR A 328 -3.79 -26.30 -25.15
C THR A 328 -5.11 -27.03 -24.99
N SER A 329 -5.04 -28.30 -24.56
CA SER A 329 -6.23 -29.10 -24.25
C SER A 329 -6.60 -28.96 -22.78
N GLY A 330 -7.85 -28.60 -22.48
CA GLY A 330 -8.35 -28.49 -21.10
C GLY A 330 -8.13 -29.75 -20.27
N GLY A 331 -7.80 -29.57 -18.99
CA GLY A 331 -7.43 -30.61 -18.02
C GLY A 331 -6.06 -31.25 -18.22
N ALA A 332 -5.30 -30.87 -19.25
CA ALA A 332 -3.93 -31.35 -19.44
C ALA A 332 -2.94 -30.61 -18.53
N SER A 333 -1.81 -31.25 -18.27
CA SER A 333 -0.64 -30.64 -17.64
C SER A 333 0.54 -30.91 -18.54
N HIS A 334 1.17 -29.84 -19.03
CA HIS A 334 2.25 -29.89 -20.02
C HIS A 334 3.60 -29.62 -19.34
N PRO A 335 4.43 -30.64 -19.09
CA PRO A 335 5.78 -30.44 -18.58
C PRO A 335 6.60 -29.58 -19.53
N MET A 336 7.50 -28.77 -18.99
CA MET A 336 8.39 -27.96 -19.82
C MET A 336 9.73 -27.72 -19.13
N HIS A 337 10.77 -27.53 -19.94
CA HIS A 337 12.14 -27.40 -19.47
C HIS A 337 12.94 -26.46 -20.38
N ILE A 338 13.94 -25.79 -19.80
CA ILE A 338 15.05 -25.18 -20.54
C ILE A 338 16.14 -26.25 -20.72
N HIS A 339 16.61 -26.40 -21.94
CA HIS A 339 17.68 -27.31 -22.33
C HIS A 339 18.92 -26.53 -22.78
N ASP A 340 20.06 -27.21 -22.78
CA ASP A 340 21.32 -26.70 -23.35
C ASP A 340 21.32 -26.74 -24.89
N ASN A 341 22.10 -25.83 -25.49
CA ASN A 341 22.29 -25.63 -26.93
C ASN A 341 21.06 -25.02 -27.63
N ASP A 342 21.14 -24.84 -28.94
CA ASP A 342 19.97 -24.53 -29.75
C ASP A 342 19.07 -25.77 -29.95
N ALA A 343 17.81 -25.53 -30.30
CA ALA A 343 16.80 -26.55 -30.48
C ALA A 343 17.16 -27.60 -31.56
N ALA A 344 17.90 -27.22 -32.60
CA ALA A 344 18.31 -28.12 -33.67
C ALA A 344 19.45 -29.06 -33.23
N THR A 345 20.36 -28.56 -32.38
CA THR A 345 21.47 -29.30 -31.81
C THR A 345 21.01 -30.21 -30.67
N THR A 346 19.99 -29.79 -29.91
CA THR A 346 19.48 -30.44 -28.70
C THR A 346 20.50 -30.52 -27.55
N GLY A 347 20.05 -30.88 -26.36
CA GLY A 347 20.89 -30.97 -25.17
C GLY A 347 20.15 -31.49 -23.94
N PRO A 348 20.89 -31.77 -22.84
CA PRO A 348 20.29 -32.13 -21.56
C PRO A 348 19.40 -31.00 -21.01
N ILE A 349 18.56 -31.34 -20.05
CA ILE A 349 17.77 -30.36 -19.29
C ILE A 349 18.72 -29.58 -18.37
N ALA A 350 18.60 -28.25 -18.42
CA ALA A 350 19.32 -27.32 -17.57
C ALA A 350 18.44 -26.78 -16.43
N VAL A 351 17.17 -26.46 -16.74
CA VAL A 351 16.20 -25.93 -15.76
C VAL A 351 14.85 -26.60 -15.99
N SER A 352 14.30 -27.19 -14.94
CA SER A 352 12.92 -27.65 -14.90
C SER A 352 11.98 -26.50 -14.55
N LEU A 353 10.89 -26.33 -15.30
CA LEU A 353 9.92 -25.28 -15.05
C LEU A 353 8.57 -25.87 -14.59
N THR A 354 7.75 -25.05 -13.94
CA THR A 354 6.38 -25.42 -13.57
C THR A 354 5.58 -25.81 -14.82
N ASN A 355 4.84 -26.91 -14.80
CA ASN A 355 4.05 -27.35 -15.96
C ASN A 355 3.03 -26.29 -16.40
N VAL A 356 2.80 -26.16 -17.71
CA VAL A 356 1.69 -25.35 -18.24
C VAL A 356 0.35 -26.01 -17.94
N ASN A 357 -0.56 -25.25 -17.35
CA ASN A 357 -1.94 -25.67 -17.11
C ASN A 357 -2.71 -25.65 -18.44
N GLY A 358 -3.24 -26.79 -18.87
CA GLY A 358 -3.92 -26.92 -20.15
C GLY A 358 -5.26 -26.20 -20.25
N ASP A 359 -5.91 -25.88 -19.13
CA ASP A 359 -7.15 -25.10 -19.10
C ASP A 359 -6.90 -23.62 -19.37
N THR A 360 -5.82 -23.07 -18.80
CA THR A 360 -5.50 -21.63 -18.91
C THR A 360 -4.45 -21.33 -19.99
N GLY A 361 -3.67 -22.34 -20.38
CA GLY A 361 -2.49 -22.17 -21.23
C GLY A 361 -1.32 -21.50 -20.51
N LYS A 362 -1.37 -21.30 -19.19
CA LYS A 362 -0.38 -20.49 -18.46
C LYS A 362 0.51 -21.29 -17.51
N SER A 363 1.71 -20.78 -17.28
CA SER A 363 2.63 -21.20 -16.21
C SER A 363 3.49 -20.03 -15.74
N ILE A 364 3.90 -20.06 -14.47
CA ILE A 364 4.86 -19.13 -13.88
C ILE A 364 5.90 -19.94 -13.11
N THR A 365 7.19 -19.61 -13.27
CA THR A 365 8.30 -20.25 -12.57
C THR A 365 9.29 -19.21 -12.08
N LEU A 366 9.66 -19.24 -10.80
CA LEU A 366 10.82 -18.53 -10.27
C LEU A 366 12.07 -19.39 -10.51
N VAL A 367 13.07 -18.82 -11.20
CA VAL A 367 14.34 -19.47 -11.50
C VAL A 367 15.46 -18.73 -10.78
N THR A 368 16.01 -19.37 -9.75
CA THR A 368 17.17 -18.92 -8.97
C THR A 368 18.42 -19.77 -9.24
N GLU A 369 18.21 -21.03 -9.61
CA GLU A 369 19.26 -22.01 -9.89
C GLU A 369 18.86 -22.95 -11.03
N LYS A 370 19.87 -23.63 -11.59
CA LYS A 370 19.70 -24.77 -12.51
C LYS A 370 19.43 -26.06 -11.75
N ASP A 371 19.00 -27.11 -12.45
CA ASP A 371 18.72 -28.43 -11.88
C ASP A 371 19.95 -29.10 -11.23
N ASP A 372 21.16 -28.63 -11.53
CA ASP A 372 22.42 -29.03 -10.90
C ASP A 372 22.79 -28.19 -9.66
N ALA A 373 21.86 -27.39 -9.13
CA ALA A 373 22.02 -26.49 -7.99
C ALA A 373 23.10 -25.40 -8.18
N THR A 374 23.34 -25.01 -9.43
CA THR A 374 24.17 -23.84 -9.72
C THR A 374 23.29 -22.61 -9.95
N ASP A 375 23.59 -21.53 -9.23
CA ASP A 375 22.89 -20.25 -9.35
C ASP A 375 22.90 -19.74 -10.79
N ILE A 376 21.76 -19.18 -11.22
CA ILE A 376 21.63 -18.52 -12.52
C ILE A 376 20.81 -17.24 -12.38
N THR A 377 21.41 -16.10 -12.71
CA THR A 377 20.75 -14.80 -12.67
C THR A 377 20.00 -14.52 -13.96
N TYR A 378 19.12 -13.51 -13.96
CA TYR A 378 18.47 -13.02 -15.17
C TYR A 378 19.46 -12.67 -16.27
N ASP A 379 20.51 -11.90 -15.94
CA ASP A 379 21.50 -11.43 -16.93
C ASP A 379 22.26 -12.62 -17.58
N GLN A 380 22.45 -13.71 -16.83
CA GLN A 380 23.02 -14.95 -17.35
C GLN A 380 22.01 -15.72 -18.20
N LEU A 381 20.75 -15.79 -17.76
CA LEU A 381 19.72 -16.59 -18.41
C LEU A 381 19.31 -16.00 -19.77
N ILE A 382 19.21 -14.67 -19.91
CA ILE A 382 18.90 -14.01 -21.20
C ILE A 382 20.05 -14.07 -22.22
N THR A 383 21.22 -14.55 -21.83
CA THR A 383 22.35 -14.81 -22.74
C THR A 383 22.69 -16.30 -22.82
N TYR A 384 21.86 -17.14 -22.21
CA TYR A 384 22.08 -18.58 -22.13
C TYR A 384 21.99 -19.22 -23.50
N ASN A 385 22.89 -20.16 -23.78
CA ASN A 385 22.81 -21.00 -24.97
C ASN A 385 21.82 -22.14 -24.68
N GLY A 386 20.52 -21.87 -24.87
CA GLY A 386 19.47 -22.83 -24.59
C GLY A 386 18.22 -22.68 -25.46
N TYR A 387 17.27 -23.57 -25.19
CA TYR A 387 15.94 -23.59 -25.81
C TYR A 387 14.91 -24.18 -24.85
N ILE A 388 13.64 -23.83 -25.02
CA ILE A 388 12.50 -24.35 -24.24
C ILE A 388 11.79 -25.45 -25.04
N ASN A 389 11.48 -26.56 -24.36
CA ASN A 389 10.54 -27.57 -24.84
C ASN A 389 9.29 -27.59 -23.98
N VAL A 390 8.11 -27.65 -24.62
CA VAL A 390 6.85 -27.96 -23.97
C VAL A 390 6.37 -29.33 -24.43
N HIS A 391 6.07 -30.22 -23.48
CA HIS A 391 5.69 -31.60 -23.72
C HIS A 391 4.16 -31.81 -23.67
N LEU A 392 3.65 -32.80 -24.39
CA LEU A 392 2.22 -33.09 -24.46
C LEU A 392 1.63 -33.47 -23.09
N SER A 393 2.30 -34.35 -22.35
CA SER A 393 1.91 -34.71 -20.98
C SER A 393 3.04 -35.45 -20.27
N ALA A 394 2.94 -35.62 -18.95
CA ALA A 394 3.89 -36.42 -18.17
C ALA A 394 4.01 -37.88 -18.66
N SER A 395 2.96 -38.44 -19.27
CA SER A 395 2.98 -39.79 -19.86
C SER A 395 3.54 -39.84 -21.28
N GLN A 396 3.68 -38.68 -21.93
CA GLN A 396 4.09 -38.53 -23.32
C GLN A 396 5.20 -37.48 -23.46
N LEU A 397 6.22 -37.54 -22.60
CA LEU A 397 7.36 -36.61 -22.61
C LEU A 397 8.14 -36.62 -23.94
N SER A 398 8.07 -37.69 -24.73
CA SER A 398 8.71 -37.71 -26.05
C SER A 398 7.98 -36.86 -27.11
N THR A 399 6.76 -36.41 -26.83
CA THR A 399 5.95 -35.61 -27.75
C THR A 399 6.04 -34.15 -27.37
N ILE A 400 6.78 -33.37 -28.15
CA ILE A 400 6.89 -31.92 -28.01
C ILE A 400 5.71 -31.27 -28.75
N VAL A 401 5.06 -30.31 -28.10
CA VAL A 401 3.92 -29.58 -28.65
C VAL A 401 4.27 -28.15 -29.02
N ALA A 402 5.21 -27.52 -28.32
CA ALA A 402 5.77 -26.21 -28.65
C ALA A 402 7.26 -26.15 -28.28
N GLN A 403 8.04 -25.34 -29.01
CA GLN A 403 9.49 -25.22 -28.84
C GLN A 403 9.98 -23.83 -29.27
N GLY A 404 10.98 -23.28 -28.60
CA GLY A 404 11.62 -22.02 -28.99
C GLY A 404 13.03 -21.88 -28.45
N ASP A 405 13.94 -21.33 -29.25
CA ASP A 405 15.28 -20.94 -28.81
C ASP A 405 15.23 -19.73 -27.89
N ILE A 406 16.14 -19.69 -26.90
CA ILE A 406 16.25 -18.58 -25.96
C ILE A 406 17.68 -18.05 -25.92
N GLY A 407 17.84 -16.91 -25.24
CA GLY A 407 19.14 -16.33 -24.95
C GLY A 407 19.99 -16.12 -26.21
N SER A 408 21.20 -16.69 -26.25
CA SER A 408 22.12 -16.48 -27.39
C SER A 408 21.66 -17.13 -28.70
N ASN A 409 20.63 -17.99 -28.65
CA ASN A 409 20.09 -18.69 -29.80
C ASN A 409 18.81 -18.04 -30.34
N ALA A 410 18.24 -17.07 -29.61
CA ALA A 410 17.09 -16.31 -30.07
C ALA A 410 17.50 -15.40 -31.25
N ASP A 411 16.72 -15.46 -32.33
CA ASP A 411 16.95 -14.72 -33.59
C ASP A 411 16.63 -13.22 -33.50
#